data_AF-A0A5X9VTW8-F1
#
_entry.id   AF-A0A5X9VTW8-F1
#
_cell.length_a   1.000
_cell.length_b   1.000
_cell.length_c   1.000
_cell.angle_alpha   90.00
_cell.angle_beta   90.00
_cell.angle_gamma   90.00
#
_symmetry.space_group_name_H-M   'P 1'
#
loop_
_entity.id
_entity.type
_entity.pdbx_description
1 polymer ?
#
loop_
_entity_poly.entity_id
_entity_poly.type
_entity_poly.pdbx_seq_one_letter_code
_entity_poly.pdbx_strand_id
1 'polypeptide(L)'
;MSQLSQLRSPAAVQAAIDEFVQLGRTKFLARHGYGKSRDFLVRDPKTGTDCDSKAIAGVAFGKQFPEQGPLTADSFSGGETTVVPALTRLGFRIIRIGEDWSEEEVLATVEDYFDMLRAEAAGEPYHKSEHNQALRQLLNGRSKSSVELKHQNISAVLDALGLPYINGYKPRGNSQLLLRKSVHAYVLEHQQTVGALVDALEEVKLPGDKTYRAALVEPPAREVLVRTPASLRQRLPRKFDYAARDEANRKLGRAGEQWVIGYEQQRLTELGHPELFQRLDWVSDTQGDGAGFDILSFEEDA
;
A
#
# COMPACT_ATOMS: atom_id res chain seq x y z
N MET A 1 -7.82 -6.44 -34.49
CA MET A 1 -7.56 -7.69 -33.74
C MET A 1 -6.06 -7.92 -33.72
N SER A 2 -5.46 -8.30 -32.59
CA SER A 2 -4.01 -8.52 -32.55
C SER A 2 -3.62 -9.72 -33.42
N GLN A 3 -2.48 -9.63 -34.12
CA GLN A 3 -1.94 -10.73 -34.94
C GLN A 3 -1.76 -12.01 -34.11
N LEU A 4 -1.44 -11.86 -32.81
CA LEU A 4 -1.24 -12.97 -31.89
C LEU A 4 -2.48 -13.86 -31.68
N SER A 5 -3.69 -13.34 -31.92
CA SER A 5 -4.93 -14.14 -31.84
C SER A 5 -4.94 -15.35 -32.82
N GLN A 6 -4.15 -15.26 -33.89
CA GLN A 6 -3.99 -16.30 -34.91
C GLN A 6 -3.02 -17.43 -34.49
N LEU A 7 -2.26 -17.26 -33.40
CA LEU A 7 -1.41 -18.31 -32.85
C LEU A 7 -2.27 -19.46 -32.33
N ARG A 8 -2.16 -20.64 -32.96
CA ARG A 8 -2.97 -21.83 -32.71
C ARG A 8 -2.15 -23.10 -32.49
N SER A 9 -0.84 -23.08 -32.70
CA SER A 9 0.05 -24.24 -32.65
C SER A 9 0.79 -24.32 -31.31
N PRO A 10 0.45 -25.27 -30.41
CA PRO A 10 1.23 -25.53 -29.21
C PRO A 10 2.66 -25.99 -29.54
N ALA A 11 2.84 -26.71 -30.65
CA ALA A 11 4.16 -27.17 -31.10
C ALA A 11 5.09 -26.00 -31.45
N ALA A 12 4.56 -24.92 -32.04
CA ALA A 12 5.35 -23.72 -32.33
C ALA A 12 5.80 -23.00 -31.04
N VAL A 13 4.93 -22.97 -30.02
CA VAL A 13 5.26 -22.42 -28.70
C VAL A 13 6.33 -23.27 -28.01
N GLN A 14 6.16 -24.60 -28.00
CA GLN A 14 7.16 -25.49 -27.42
C GLN A 14 8.51 -25.39 -28.13
N ALA A 15 8.53 -25.27 -29.46
CA ALA A 15 9.78 -25.11 -30.22
C ALA A 15 10.49 -23.78 -29.91
N ALA A 16 9.76 -22.71 -29.58
CA ALA A 16 10.34 -21.45 -29.10
C ALA A 16 10.91 -21.59 -27.69
N ILE A 17 10.24 -22.33 -26.81
CA ILE A 17 10.72 -22.65 -25.45
C ILE A 17 11.97 -23.52 -25.51
N ASP A 18 11.96 -24.59 -26.31
CA ASP A 18 13.11 -25.49 -26.47
C ASP A 18 14.35 -24.71 -26.97
N GLU A 19 14.17 -23.76 -27.91
CA GLU A 19 15.23 -22.85 -28.37
C GLU A 19 15.71 -21.89 -27.26
N PHE A 20 14.79 -21.35 -26.45
CA PHE A 20 15.13 -20.51 -25.30
C PHE A 20 15.97 -21.25 -24.27
N VAL A 21 15.58 -22.49 -23.94
CA VAL A 21 16.31 -23.35 -23.00
C VAL A 21 17.69 -23.71 -23.57
N GLN A 22 17.80 -24.02 -24.86
CA GLN A 22 19.07 -24.39 -25.48
C GLN A 22 20.05 -23.22 -25.60
N LEU A 23 19.59 -22.03 -26.02
CA LEU A 23 20.44 -20.85 -26.20
C LEU A 23 20.76 -20.14 -24.88
N GLY A 24 19.88 -20.28 -23.89
CA GLY A 24 19.88 -19.49 -22.67
C GLY A 24 19.28 -18.10 -22.88
N ARG A 25 18.67 -17.57 -21.81
CA ARG A 25 17.86 -16.33 -21.81
C ARG A 25 18.54 -15.15 -22.52
N THR A 26 19.78 -14.83 -22.15
CA THR A 26 20.47 -13.64 -22.68
C THR A 26 20.69 -13.71 -24.19
N LYS A 27 21.14 -14.87 -24.70
CA LYS A 27 21.42 -15.05 -26.13
C LYS A 27 20.12 -15.11 -26.94
N PHE A 28 19.09 -15.76 -26.41
CA PHE A 28 17.78 -15.82 -27.05
C PHE A 28 17.17 -14.42 -27.22
N LEU A 29 17.16 -13.62 -26.15
CA LEU A 29 16.62 -12.26 -26.16
C LEU A 29 17.37 -11.36 -27.15
N ALA A 30 18.71 -11.42 -27.16
CA ALA A 30 19.53 -10.66 -28.10
C ALA A 30 19.30 -11.08 -29.56
N ARG A 31 19.17 -12.39 -29.82
CA ARG A 31 18.93 -12.92 -31.17
C ARG A 31 17.60 -12.46 -31.76
N HIS A 32 16.56 -12.41 -30.95
CA HIS A 32 15.20 -12.10 -31.39
C HIS A 32 14.78 -10.64 -31.13
N GLY A 33 15.66 -9.80 -30.58
CA GLY A 33 15.40 -8.38 -30.36
C GLY A 33 14.38 -8.09 -29.24
N TYR A 34 14.32 -8.95 -28.21
CA TYR A 34 13.38 -8.80 -27.10
C TYR A 34 14.08 -8.33 -25.82
N GLY A 35 13.38 -7.49 -25.04
CA GLY A 35 13.73 -7.23 -23.65
C GLY A 35 13.22 -8.32 -22.70
N LYS A 36 13.71 -8.32 -21.45
CA LYS A 36 13.16 -9.15 -20.38
C LYS A 36 11.68 -8.82 -20.17
N SER A 37 10.85 -9.85 -19.99
CA SER A 37 9.46 -9.67 -19.60
C SER A 37 9.37 -9.07 -18.20
N ARG A 38 8.44 -8.13 -18.03
CA ARG A 38 8.24 -7.39 -16.77
C ARG A 38 7.15 -8.00 -15.90
N ASP A 39 6.12 -8.56 -16.54
CA ASP A 39 4.87 -8.91 -15.85
C ASP A 39 4.53 -10.41 -15.94
N PHE A 40 4.90 -11.09 -17.04
CA PHE A 40 4.50 -12.47 -17.29
C PHE A 40 5.65 -13.32 -17.85
N LEU A 41 5.78 -14.54 -17.33
CA LEU A 41 6.63 -15.61 -17.86
C LEU A 41 5.74 -16.79 -18.27
N VAL A 42 6.27 -17.66 -19.13
CA VAL A 42 5.66 -18.93 -19.49
C VAL A 42 6.52 -20.06 -18.97
N ARG A 43 5.93 -20.99 -18.21
CA ARG A 43 6.65 -22.13 -17.65
C ARG A 43 6.69 -23.26 -18.66
N ASP A 44 7.90 -23.75 -18.93
CA ASP A 44 8.10 -24.93 -19.77
C ASP A 44 7.53 -26.18 -19.09
N PRO A 45 6.59 -26.91 -19.71
CA PRO A 45 6.08 -28.16 -19.13
C PRO A 45 7.13 -29.28 -19.09
N LYS A 46 8.21 -29.23 -19.89
CA LYS A 46 9.24 -30.27 -19.91
C LYS A 46 10.29 -30.07 -18.82
N THR A 47 10.87 -28.87 -18.74
CA THR A 47 12.00 -28.57 -17.85
C THR A 47 11.61 -27.80 -16.59
N GLY A 48 10.42 -27.21 -16.54
CA GLY A 48 10.01 -26.30 -15.47
C GLY A 48 10.63 -24.90 -15.55
N THR A 49 11.41 -24.61 -16.60
CA THR A 49 12.08 -23.31 -16.79
C THR A 49 11.09 -22.20 -17.11
N ASP A 50 11.20 -21.06 -16.42
CA ASP A 50 10.39 -19.87 -16.69
C ASP A 50 11.01 -19.01 -17.81
N CYS A 51 10.26 -18.86 -18.90
CA CYS A 51 10.70 -18.19 -20.12
C CYS A 51 9.96 -16.86 -20.34
N ASP A 52 10.60 -15.90 -21.01
CA ASP A 52 10.02 -14.57 -21.27
C ASP A 52 8.78 -14.65 -22.19
N SER A 53 7.58 -14.47 -21.64
CA SER A 53 6.31 -14.76 -22.34
C SER A 53 6.14 -14.01 -23.67
N LYS A 54 6.53 -12.73 -23.73
CA LYS A 54 6.44 -11.92 -24.97
C LYS A 54 7.38 -12.44 -26.06
N ALA A 55 8.60 -12.75 -25.68
CA ALA A 55 9.62 -13.23 -26.60
C ALA A 55 9.23 -14.62 -27.14
N ILE A 56 8.77 -15.53 -26.26
CA ILE A 56 8.28 -16.84 -26.67
C ILE A 56 7.09 -16.71 -27.62
N ALA A 57 6.10 -15.86 -27.30
CA ALA A 57 4.92 -15.69 -28.12
C ALA A 57 5.24 -15.15 -29.53
N GLY A 58 6.14 -14.17 -29.64
CA GLY A 58 6.53 -13.61 -30.93
C GLY A 58 7.36 -14.56 -31.80
N VAL A 59 8.29 -15.30 -31.19
CA VAL A 59 9.07 -16.32 -31.89
C VAL A 59 8.19 -17.51 -32.30
N ALA A 60 7.27 -17.93 -31.44
CA ALA A 60 6.30 -18.99 -31.76
C ALA A 60 5.40 -18.61 -32.94
N PHE A 61 4.99 -17.34 -33.03
CA PHE A 61 4.23 -16.84 -34.18
C PHE A 61 5.01 -17.00 -35.48
N GLY A 62 6.29 -16.61 -35.51
CA GLY A 62 7.15 -16.79 -36.68
C GLY A 62 7.41 -18.25 -37.04
N LYS A 63 7.47 -19.15 -36.05
CA LYS A 63 7.56 -20.60 -36.31
C LYS A 63 6.27 -21.17 -36.90
N GLN A 64 5.10 -20.64 -36.54
CA GLN A 64 3.82 -21.05 -37.11
C GLN A 64 3.58 -20.46 -38.51
N PHE A 65 4.03 -19.23 -38.74
CA PHE A 65 3.87 -18.50 -40.01
C PHE A 65 5.23 -18.07 -40.59
N PRO A 66 6.01 -19.01 -41.18
CA PRO A 66 7.36 -18.72 -41.68
C PRO A 66 7.40 -17.59 -42.72
N GLU A 67 6.34 -17.42 -43.52
CA GLU A 67 6.26 -16.38 -44.55
C GLU A 67 6.04 -14.97 -43.98
N GLN A 68 5.50 -14.85 -42.76
CA GLN A 68 5.27 -13.57 -42.09
C GLN A 68 6.40 -13.20 -41.11
N GLY A 69 7.19 -14.20 -40.70
CA GLY A 69 8.29 -14.01 -39.75
C GLY A 69 7.82 -13.84 -38.29
N PRO A 70 8.76 -13.77 -37.34
CA PRO A 70 8.45 -13.55 -35.93
C PRO A 70 7.89 -12.14 -35.72
N LEU A 71 6.94 -12.02 -34.80
CA LEU A 71 6.49 -10.70 -34.34
C LEU A 71 7.65 -10.01 -33.62
N THR A 72 7.68 -8.67 -33.63
CA THR A 72 8.64 -7.85 -32.90
C THR A 72 8.03 -7.32 -31.61
N ALA A 73 8.85 -6.83 -30.67
CA ALA A 73 8.36 -6.26 -29.41
C ALA A 73 7.33 -5.13 -29.61
N ASP A 74 7.47 -4.34 -30.68
CA ASP A 74 6.56 -3.24 -31.02
C ASP A 74 5.19 -3.72 -31.54
N SER A 75 5.10 -4.99 -31.95
CA SER A 75 3.84 -5.62 -32.37
C SER A 75 2.90 -5.89 -31.18
N PHE A 76 3.34 -5.62 -29.95
CA PHE A 76 2.61 -5.87 -28.71
C PHE A 76 2.25 -4.56 -28.00
N SER A 77 1.02 -4.09 -28.14
CA SER A 77 0.45 -3.05 -27.27
C SER A 77 -0.22 -3.69 -26.04
N GLY A 78 0.23 -3.37 -24.82
CA GLY A 78 -0.44 -3.80 -23.57
C GLY A 78 -0.37 -5.31 -23.31
N GLY A 79 0.80 -5.79 -22.86
CA GLY A 79 1.14 -7.23 -22.77
C GLY A 79 0.16 -8.15 -22.01
N GLU A 80 -0.67 -7.60 -21.14
CA GLU A 80 -1.68 -8.32 -20.37
C GLU A 80 -2.88 -8.80 -21.21
N THR A 81 -3.38 -7.98 -22.14
CA THR A 81 -4.61 -8.28 -22.87
C THR A 81 -4.40 -9.26 -24.03
N THR A 82 -3.13 -9.51 -24.40
CA THR A 82 -2.83 -10.19 -25.67
C THR A 82 -2.08 -11.51 -25.52
N VAL A 83 -0.98 -11.54 -24.76
CA VAL A 83 -0.08 -12.71 -24.71
C VAL A 83 -0.61 -13.80 -23.77
N VAL A 84 -1.11 -13.39 -22.61
CA VAL A 84 -1.58 -14.32 -21.58
C VAL A 84 -2.74 -15.19 -22.09
N PRO A 85 -3.83 -14.64 -22.66
CA PRO A 85 -4.92 -15.48 -23.15
C PRO A 85 -4.48 -16.42 -24.27
N ALA A 86 -3.57 -15.98 -25.15
CA ALA A 86 -3.09 -16.79 -26.27
C ALA A 86 -2.31 -18.01 -25.79
N LEU A 87 -1.34 -17.83 -24.89
CA LEU A 87 -0.52 -18.92 -24.37
C LEU A 87 -1.32 -19.85 -23.43
N THR A 88 -2.19 -19.30 -22.59
CA THR A 88 -3.08 -20.10 -21.72
C THR A 88 -4.04 -20.97 -22.55
N ARG A 89 -4.63 -20.43 -23.62
CA ARG A 89 -5.47 -21.21 -24.55
C ARG A 89 -4.72 -22.39 -25.18
N LEU A 90 -3.43 -22.26 -25.39
CA LEU A 90 -2.57 -23.31 -25.96
C LEU A 90 -2.06 -24.31 -24.91
N GLY A 91 -2.53 -24.21 -23.67
CA GLY A 91 -2.21 -25.16 -22.59
C GLY A 91 -0.94 -24.84 -21.82
N PHE A 92 -0.34 -23.67 -22.01
CA PHE A 92 0.87 -23.27 -21.27
C PHE A 92 0.53 -22.53 -19.98
N ARG A 93 1.26 -22.86 -18.91
CA ARG A 93 1.13 -22.17 -17.62
C ARG A 93 1.85 -20.83 -17.67
N ILE A 94 1.10 -19.76 -17.37
CA ILE A 94 1.63 -18.41 -17.23
C ILE A 94 1.92 -18.14 -15.75
N ILE A 95 3.11 -17.58 -15.52
CA ILE A 95 3.64 -17.17 -14.21
C ILE A 95 3.64 -15.65 -14.21
N ARG A 96 2.99 -14.99 -13.24
CA ARG A 96 3.12 -13.53 -13.11
C ARG A 96 4.36 -13.19 -12.28
N ILE A 97 5.23 -12.37 -12.87
CA ILE A 97 6.44 -11.89 -12.21
C ILE A 97 6.00 -10.97 -11.05
N GLY A 98 6.43 -11.30 -9.83
CA GLY A 98 6.09 -10.51 -8.65
C GLY A 98 4.73 -10.82 -8.03
N GLU A 99 3.91 -11.70 -8.62
CA GLU A 99 2.59 -12.08 -8.08
C GLU A 99 2.50 -13.55 -7.63
N ASP A 100 3.35 -14.46 -8.10
CA ASP A 100 3.42 -15.84 -7.63
C ASP A 100 4.09 -15.93 -6.24
N TRP A 101 3.53 -15.26 -5.24
CA TRP A 101 3.98 -15.36 -3.85
C TRP A 101 3.54 -16.69 -3.26
N SER A 102 4.45 -17.43 -2.64
CA SER A 102 4.09 -18.64 -1.91
C SER A 102 3.33 -18.29 -0.62
N GLU A 103 2.64 -19.27 -0.03
CA GLU A 103 1.93 -19.04 1.24
C GLU A 103 2.92 -18.64 2.33
N GLU A 104 4.09 -19.27 2.37
CA GLU A 104 5.17 -18.99 3.32
C GLU A 104 5.72 -17.56 3.15
N GLU A 105 5.96 -17.13 1.90
CA GLU A 105 6.40 -15.76 1.61
C GLU A 105 5.36 -14.72 2.06
N VAL A 106 4.07 -15.02 1.85
CA VAL A 106 2.98 -14.14 2.29
C VAL A 106 2.91 -14.09 3.82
N LEU A 107 2.97 -15.24 4.50
CA LEU A 107 2.92 -15.31 5.96
C LEU A 107 4.08 -14.54 6.59
N ALA A 108 5.32 -14.77 6.14
CA ALA A 108 6.49 -14.05 6.62
C ALA A 108 6.36 -12.52 6.42
N THR A 109 5.77 -12.08 5.31
CA THR A 109 5.53 -10.66 5.05
C THR A 109 4.43 -10.08 5.95
N VAL A 110 3.39 -10.86 6.26
CA VAL A 110 2.33 -10.44 7.18
C VAL A 110 2.88 -10.34 8.61
N GLU A 111 3.68 -11.31 9.04
CA GLU A 111 4.34 -11.29 10.36
C GLU A 111 5.26 -10.08 10.52
N ASP A 112 6.19 -9.86 9.59
CA ASP A 112 7.09 -8.69 9.59
C ASP A 112 6.32 -7.35 9.62
N TYR A 113 5.21 -7.28 8.88
CA TYR A 113 4.34 -6.10 8.90
C TYR A 113 3.73 -5.84 10.29
N PHE A 114 3.21 -6.88 10.94
CA PHE A 114 2.61 -6.74 12.27
C PHE A 114 3.67 -6.49 13.36
N ASP A 115 4.90 -6.97 13.18
CA ASP A 115 6.02 -6.62 14.06
C ASP A 115 6.32 -5.11 14.00
N MET A 116 6.42 -4.54 12.80
CA MET A 116 6.57 -3.10 12.63
C MET A 116 5.36 -2.31 13.17
N LEU A 117 4.14 -2.81 12.96
CA LEU A 117 2.92 -2.15 13.47
C LEU A 117 2.89 -2.15 15.01
N ARG A 118 3.39 -3.22 15.66
CA ARG A 118 3.56 -3.28 17.12
C ARG A 118 4.56 -2.26 17.62
N ALA A 119 5.71 -2.12 16.96
CA ALA A 119 6.69 -1.08 17.30
C ALA A 119 6.10 0.33 17.15
N GLU A 120 5.35 0.59 16.06
CA GLU A 120 4.71 1.90 15.82
C GLU A 120 3.65 2.25 16.89
N ALA A 121 2.84 1.27 17.29
CA ALA A 121 1.89 1.42 18.40
C ALA A 121 2.59 1.71 19.73
N ALA A 122 3.68 1.01 20.02
CA ALA A 122 4.47 1.21 21.24
C ALA A 122 5.29 2.52 21.24
N GLY A 123 5.40 3.20 20.10
CA GLY A 123 6.28 4.37 19.94
C GLY A 123 7.77 4.00 19.91
N GLU A 124 8.09 2.73 19.68
CA GLU A 124 9.45 2.24 19.53
C GLU A 124 10.00 2.60 18.15
N PRO A 125 11.28 3.02 18.05
CA PRO A 125 11.89 3.29 16.75
C PRO A 125 12.05 1.99 15.97
N TYR A 126 11.66 2.00 14.69
CA TYR A 126 11.89 0.90 13.75
C TYR A 126 12.30 1.43 12.38
N HIS A 127 13.13 0.67 11.65
CA HIS A 127 13.63 1.05 10.33
C HIS A 127 13.04 0.17 9.24
N LYS A 128 12.09 0.72 8.46
CA LYS A 128 11.44 0.04 7.33
C LYS A 128 12.42 -0.59 6.34
N SER A 129 13.59 0.03 6.12
CA SER A 129 14.63 -0.50 5.23
C SER A 129 15.31 -1.75 5.78
N GLU A 130 15.51 -1.84 7.09
CA GLU A 130 16.13 -3.00 7.75
C GLU A 130 15.18 -4.18 7.76
N HIS A 131 13.91 -3.97 8.12
CA HIS A 131 12.84 -4.97 8.01
C HIS A 131 12.74 -5.53 6.58
N ASN A 132 12.68 -4.64 5.58
CA ASN A 132 12.66 -5.06 4.18
C ASN A 132 13.89 -5.90 3.79
N GLN A 133 15.09 -5.50 4.22
CA GLN A 133 16.32 -6.22 3.94
C GLN A 133 16.32 -7.61 4.60
N ALA A 134 15.93 -7.69 5.87
CA ALA A 134 15.85 -8.94 6.62
C ALA A 134 14.81 -9.88 5.99
N LEU A 135 13.60 -9.38 5.74
CA LEU A 135 12.53 -10.15 5.10
C LEU A 135 12.97 -10.69 3.74
N ARG A 136 13.64 -9.89 2.91
CA ARG A 136 14.13 -10.34 1.60
C ARG A 136 15.14 -11.48 1.65
N GLN A 137 15.82 -11.73 2.76
CA GLN A 137 16.68 -12.90 2.92
C GLN A 137 15.87 -14.20 3.02
N LEU A 138 14.61 -14.11 3.45
CA LEU A 138 13.68 -15.23 3.57
C LEU A 138 12.84 -15.45 2.31
N LEU A 139 12.76 -14.44 1.43
CA LEU A 139 11.94 -14.47 0.23
C LEU A 139 12.72 -14.93 -1.01
N ASN A 140 12.06 -15.61 -1.94
CA ASN A 140 12.71 -16.21 -3.10
C ASN A 140 12.98 -15.17 -4.20
N GLY A 141 14.08 -14.41 -4.05
CA GLY A 141 14.55 -13.45 -5.07
C GLY A 141 13.69 -12.19 -5.19
N ARG A 142 12.90 -11.84 -4.16
CA ARG A 142 12.02 -10.67 -4.19
C ARG A 142 12.82 -9.36 -4.11
N SER A 143 12.35 -8.36 -4.87
CA SER A 143 12.94 -7.02 -4.87
C SER A 143 12.43 -6.20 -3.69
N LYS A 144 13.20 -5.16 -3.31
CA LYS A 144 12.80 -4.18 -2.29
C LYS A 144 11.41 -3.61 -2.56
N SER A 145 11.18 -3.16 -3.79
CA SER A 145 9.92 -2.57 -4.21
C SER A 145 8.75 -3.57 -4.16
N SER A 146 8.99 -4.85 -4.47
CA SER A 146 7.95 -5.88 -4.37
C SER A 146 7.44 -6.06 -2.95
N VAL A 147 8.34 -5.99 -1.96
CA VAL A 147 7.99 -6.09 -0.53
C VAL A 147 7.23 -4.84 -0.08
N GLU A 148 7.69 -3.64 -0.43
CA GLU A 148 6.99 -2.39 -0.08
C GLU A 148 5.57 -2.34 -0.67
N LEU A 149 5.39 -2.82 -1.90
CA LEU A 149 4.07 -2.95 -2.51
C LEU A 149 3.19 -3.95 -1.77
N LYS A 150 3.76 -5.06 -1.28
CA LYS A 150 3.02 -6.04 -0.47
C LYS A 150 2.58 -5.42 0.87
N HIS A 151 3.42 -4.62 1.53
CA HIS A 151 3.05 -3.88 2.74
C HIS A 151 1.91 -2.86 2.49
N GLN A 152 1.93 -2.15 1.36
CA GLN A 152 0.82 -1.27 0.97
C GLN A 152 -0.48 -2.05 0.72
N ASN A 153 -0.38 -3.25 0.13
CA ASN A 153 -1.52 -4.12 -0.08
C ASN A 153 -2.07 -4.69 1.25
N ILE A 154 -1.22 -4.99 2.24
CA ILE A 154 -1.64 -5.35 3.62
C ILE A 154 -2.40 -4.18 4.25
N SER A 155 -1.83 -2.98 4.15
CA SER A 155 -2.45 -1.75 4.66
C SER A 155 -3.86 -1.53 4.07
N ALA A 156 -4.07 -1.86 2.80
CA ALA A 156 -5.40 -1.82 2.18
C ALA A 156 -6.37 -2.90 2.71
N VAL A 157 -5.87 -4.08 3.08
CA VAL A 157 -6.72 -5.09 3.73
C VAL A 157 -7.12 -4.62 5.13
N LEU A 158 -6.20 -4.06 5.90
CA LEU A 158 -6.48 -3.51 7.23
C LEU A 158 -7.47 -2.34 7.16
N ASP A 159 -7.26 -1.40 6.24
CA ASP A 159 -8.18 -0.27 6.03
C ASP A 159 -9.60 -0.74 5.66
N ALA A 160 -9.72 -1.76 4.79
CA ALA A 160 -11.02 -2.35 4.46
C ALA A 160 -11.73 -3.00 5.67
N LEU A 161 -10.96 -3.53 6.63
CA LEU A 161 -11.45 -4.04 7.91
C LEU A 161 -11.71 -2.93 8.96
N GLY A 162 -11.36 -1.68 8.64
CA GLY A 162 -11.43 -0.54 9.57
C GLY A 162 -10.38 -0.61 10.68
N LEU A 163 -9.23 -1.22 10.41
CA LEU A 163 -8.10 -1.34 11.33
C LEU A 163 -7.00 -0.31 10.97
N PRO A 164 -6.21 0.15 11.95
CA PRO A 164 -5.07 1.00 11.69
C PRO A 164 -4.00 0.24 10.90
N TYR A 165 -3.19 1.01 10.19
CA TYR A 165 -2.10 0.52 9.37
C TYR A 165 -0.87 1.41 9.57
N ILE A 166 0.30 0.92 9.18
CA ILE A 166 1.54 1.67 9.28
C ILE A 166 1.46 2.92 8.41
N ASN A 167 1.60 4.10 9.02
CA ASN A 167 1.31 5.36 8.33
C ASN A 167 2.19 5.60 7.08
N GLY A 168 3.41 5.06 7.10
CA GLY A 168 4.36 5.11 6.00
C GLY A 168 4.07 4.16 4.83
N TYR A 169 3.13 3.23 4.96
CA TYR A 169 2.69 2.33 3.90
C TYR A 169 1.23 2.64 3.54
N LYS A 170 1.01 3.61 2.66
CA LYS A 170 -0.36 4.00 2.27
C LYS A 170 -1.08 2.85 1.54
N PRO A 171 -2.35 2.58 1.86
CA PRO A 171 -3.16 1.55 1.22
C PRO A 171 -3.13 1.56 -0.32
N ARG A 172 -2.93 0.39 -0.93
CA ARG A 172 -3.16 0.16 -2.38
C ARG A 172 -4.17 -0.95 -2.61
N GLY A 173 -5.16 -0.69 -3.47
CA GLY A 173 -6.30 -1.57 -3.71
C GLY A 173 -6.04 -2.88 -4.47
N ASN A 174 -4.79 -3.21 -4.83
CA ASN A 174 -4.47 -4.42 -5.60
C ASN A 174 -4.05 -5.61 -4.72
N SER A 175 -4.88 -5.98 -3.74
CA SER A 175 -4.59 -7.08 -2.83
C SER A 175 -5.11 -8.41 -3.38
N GLN A 176 -4.19 -9.34 -3.66
CA GLN A 176 -4.50 -10.71 -4.08
C GLN A 176 -5.32 -11.47 -3.03
N LEU A 177 -6.10 -12.47 -3.46
CA LEU A 177 -6.94 -13.29 -2.57
C LEU A 177 -6.13 -13.99 -1.48
N LEU A 178 -4.96 -14.54 -1.81
CA LEU A 178 -4.09 -15.21 -0.84
C LEU A 178 -3.68 -14.27 0.31
N LEU A 179 -3.21 -13.07 -0.03
CA LEU A 179 -2.84 -12.06 0.96
C LEU A 179 -4.00 -11.68 1.86
N ARG A 180 -5.20 -11.46 1.28
CA ARG A 180 -6.41 -11.16 2.06
C ARG A 180 -6.72 -12.26 3.07
N LYS A 181 -6.67 -13.53 2.63
CA LYS A 181 -6.90 -14.69 3.51
C LYS A 181 -5.88 -14.75 4.65
N SER A 182 -4.58 -14.58 4.35
CA SER A 182 -3.53 -14.62 5.36
C SER A 182 -3.65 -13.49 6.39
N VAL A 183 -3.94 -12.26 5.95
CA VAL A 183 -4.16 -11.13 6.88
C VAL A 183 -5.40 -11.36 7.74
N HIS A 184 -6.51 -11.82 7.15
CA HIS A 184 -7.72 -12.14 7.93
C HIS A 184 -7.47 -13.24 8.96
N ALA A 185 -6.76 -14.31 8.57
CA ALA A 185 -6.39 -15.39 9.48
C ALA A 185 -5.54 -14.87 10.64
N TYR A 186 -4.50 -14.07 10.34
CA TYR A 186 -3.65 -13.45 11.36
C TYR A 186 -4.46 -12.60 12.35
N VAL A 187 -5.35 -11.73 11.85
CA VAL A 187 -6.20 -10.87 12.69
C VAL A 187 -7.14 -11.68 13.58
N LEU A 188 -7.70 -12.78 13.06
CA LEU A 188 -8.59 -13.66 13.82
C LEU A 188 -7.86 -14.48 14.88
N GLU A 189 -6.63 -14.91 14.60
CA GLU A 189 -5.78 -15.63 15.54
C GLU A 189 -5.26 -14.71 16.66
N HIS A 190 -4.92 -13.46 16.31
CA HIS A 190 -4.27 -12.49 17.21
C HIS A 190 -5.24 -11.39 17.69
N GLN A 191 -6.53 -11.69 17.86
CA GLN A 191 -7.56 -10.69 18.15
C GLN A 191 -7.25 -9.78 19.35
N GLN A 192 -6.67 -10.35 20.43
CA GLN A 192 -6.33 -9.57 21.64
C GLN A 192 -5.19 -8.58 21.35
N THR A 193 -4.12 -9.05 20.71
CA THR A 193 -2.97 -8.22 20.32
C THR A 193 -3.39 -7.12 19.35
N VAL A 194 -4.18 -7.46 18.33
CA VAL A 194 -4.69 -6.47 17.36
C VAL A 194 -5.64 -5.48 18.03
N GLY A 195 -6.43 -5.91 19.02
CA GLY A 195 -7.24 -5.02 19.86
C GLY A 195 -6.37 -3.96 20.57
N ALA A 196 -5.37 -4.41 21.32
CA ALA A 196 -4.43 -3.52 22.01
C ALA A 196 -3.68 -2.57 21.07
N LEU A 197 -3.36 -3.02 19.84
CA LEU A 197 -2.74 -2.16 18.84
C LEU A 197 -3.65 -1.03 18.37
N VAL A 198 -4.93 -1.35 18.18
CA VAL A 198 -5.90 -0.32 17.81
C VAL A 198 -6.07 0.65 18.96
N ASP A 199 -6.19 0.16 20.19
CA ASP A 199 -6.32 1.03 21.35
C ASP A 199 -5.10 1.95 21.48
N ALA A 200 -3.86 1.43 21.35
CA ALA A 200 -2.63 2.23 21.44
C ALA A 200 -2.44 3.23 20.28
N LEU A 201 -2.88 2.89 19.07
CA LEU A 201 -2.77 3.78 17.89
C LEU A 201 -3.92 4.79 17.80
N GLU A 202 -5.10 4.45 18.34
CA GLU A 202 -6.22 5.38 18.50
C GLU A 202 -6.11 6.20 19.80
N GLU A 203 -5.25 5.79 20.74
CA GLU A 203 -4.95 6.57 21.93
C GLU A 203 -4.34 7.90 21.50
N VAL A 204 -5.04 8.95 21.93
CA VAL A 204 -4.68 10.33 21.68
C VAL A 204 -3.25 10.59 22.17
N LYS A 205 -2.34 10.80 21.23
CA LYS A 205 -1.02 11.36 21.55
C LYS A 205 -1.18 12.87 21.71
N LEU A 206 -0.99 13.36 22.94
CA LEU A 206 -0.91 14.78 23.23
C LEU A 206 0.25 15.39 22.40
N PRO A 207 0.13 16.62 21.89
CA PRO A 207 1.22 17.29 21.18
C PRO A 207 2.46 17.36 22.07
N GLY A 208 3.48 16.55 21.74
CA GLY A 208 4.80 16.59 22.37
C GLY A 208 5.59 17.78 21.83
N ASP A 209 6.03 18.63 22.75
CA ASP A 209 6.75 19.90 22.54
C ASP A 209 5.97 21.03 21.86
N LYS A 210 5.72 22.08 22.65
CA LYS A 210 5.08 23.33 22.26
C LYS A 210 6.01 24.17 21.37
N THR A 211 6.18 23.75 20.12
CA THR A 211 6.86 24.56 19.10
C THR A 211 5.81 25.32 18.31
N TYR A 212 5.70 26.63 18.54
CA TYR A 212 4.68 27.49 17.93
C TYR A 212 5.13 28.10 16.58
N ARG A 213 6.40 27.93 16.21
CA ARG A 213 6.98 28.48 14.97
C ARG A 213 6.44 27.72 13.74
N ALA A 214 5.99 28.47 12.73
CA ALA A 214 5.49 27.99 11.44
C ALA A 214 4.19 27.15 11.49
N ALA A 215 3.34 27.39 12.49
CA ALA A 215 2.11 26.61 12.68
C ALA A 215 0.87 27.14 11.94
N LEU A 216 0.89 28.36 11.41
CA LEU A 216 -0.19 28.84 10.56
C LEU A 216 -0.14 28.10 9.21
N VAL A 217 -1.10 27.21 9.04
CA VAL A 217 -1.41 26.56 7.76
C VAL A 217 -2.72 27.11 7.25
N GLU A 218 -2.88 27.18 5.92
CA GLU A 218 -4.18 27.55 5.35
C GLU A 218 -5.26 26.59 5.85
N PRO A 219 -6.44 27.10 6.24
CA PRO A 219 -7.53 26.25 6.67
C PRO A 219 -7.82 25.20 5.59
N PRO A 220 -7.99 23.92 5.96
CA PRO A 220 -8.22 22.88 4.98
C PRO A 220 -9.47 23.22 4.18
N ALA A 221 -9.36 23.16 2.84
CA ALA A 221 -10.52 23.32 1.98
C ALA A 221 -11.58 22.31 2.43
N ARG A 222 -12.77 22.80 2.77
CA ARG A 222 -13.88 21.95 3.20
C ARG A 222 -14.20 20.98 2.06
N GLU A 223 -13.68 19.76 2.16
CA GLU A 223 -14.03 18.71 1.22
C GLU A 223 -15.54 18.47 1.36
N VAL A 224 -16.28 18.76 0.28
CA VAL A 224 -17.66 18.34 0.18
C VAL A 224 -17.62 16.83 0.31
N LEU A 225 -18.16 16.30 1.41
CA LEU A 225 -18.31 14.86 1.63
C LEU A 225 -19.13 14.28 0.46
N VAL A 226 -18.46 13.90 -0.62
CA VAL A 226 -19.02 13.03 -1.63
C VAL A 226 -19.21 11.73 -0.88
N ARG A 227 -20.45 11.46 -0.47
CA ARG A 227 -20.86 10.17 0.06
C ARG A 227 -20.69 9.16 -1.07
N THR A 228 -19.46 8.71 -1.29
CA THR A 228 -19.22 7.43 -1.94
C THR A 228 -20.00 6.41 -1.14
N PRO A 229 -20.76 5.50 -1.79
CA PRO A 229 -21.48 4.47 -1.08
C PRO A 229 -20.44 3.70 -0.25
N ALA A 230 -20.45 3.97 1.06
CA ALA A 230 -19.55 3.32 1.99
C ALA A 230 -19.89 1.83 1.88
N SER A 231 -18.97 1.03 1.36
CA SER A 231 -19.04 -0.41 1.59
C SER A 231 -19.16 -0.56 3.10
N LEU A 232 -20.26 -1.13 3.58
CA LEU A 232 -20.51 -1.35 4.99
C LEU A 232 -19.27 -2.04 5.57
N ARG A 233 -18.41 -1.29 6.26
CA ARG A 233 -17.18 -1.80 6.83
C ARG A 233 -17.60 -2.82 7.87
N GLN A 234 -17.29 -4.08 7.65
CA GLN A 234 -17.56 -5.15 8.60
C GLN A 234 -16.54 -5.00 9.73
N ARG A 235 -16.87 -4.15 10.71
CA ARG A 235 -16.04 -3.93 11.90
C ARG A 235 -16.02 -5.23 12.70
N LEU A 236 -14.84 -5.69 13.09
CA LEU A 236 -14.73 -6.84 13.98
C LEU A 236 -15.37 -6.50 15.35
N PRO A 237 -16.19 -7.40 15.91
CA PRO A 237 -16.79 -7.20 17.23
C PRO A 237 -15.68 -7.15 18.30
N ARG A 238 -15.71 -6.11 19.14
CA ARG A 238 -14.73 -5.87 20.22
C ARG A 238 -15.42 -5.31 21.46
N LYS A 239 -14.85 -5.59 22.63
CA LYS A 239 -15.21 -4.91 23.88
C LYS A 239 -14.51 -3.54 23.89
N PHE A 240 -15.25 -2.50 23.53
CA PHE A 240 -14.77 -1.12 23.61
C PHE A 240 -15.11 -0.53 24.97
N ASP A 241 -14.12 0.12 25.61
CA ASP A 241 -14.37 1.02 26.73
C ASP A 241 -14.65 2.43 26.16
N TYR A 242 -15.92 2.68 25.89
CA TYR A 242 -16.38 3.96 25.36
C TYR A 242 -16.12 5.12 26.32
N ALA A 243 -16.10 4.87 27.63
CA ALA A 243 -15.91 5.92 28.63
C ALA A 243 -14.45 6.40 28.65
N ALA A 244 -13.50 5.45 28.66
CA ALA A 244 -12.08 5.79 28.59
C ALA A 244 -11.73 6.53 27.30
N ARG A 245 -12.30 6.12 26.17
CA ARG A 245 -12.09 6.79 24.87
C ARG A 245 -12.68 8.19 24.82
N ASP A 246 -13.90 8.36 25.30
CA ASP A 246 -14.55 9.67 25.38
C ASP A 246 -13.74 10.64 26.26
N GLU A 247 -13.23 10.15 27.40
CA GLU A 247 -12.33 10.92 28.25
C GLU A 247 -11.02 11.30 27.55
N ALA A 248 -10.40 10.37 26.82
CA ALA A 248 -9.19 10.64 26.03
C ALA A 248 -9.44 11.67 24.92
N ASN A 249 -10.57 11.57 24.21
CA ASN A 249 -10.96 12.55 23.19
C ASN A 249 -11.19 13.94 23.78
N ARG A 250 -11.85 14.03 24.95
CA ARG A 250 -12.00 15.31 25.67
C ARG A 250 -10.66 15.89 26.09
N LYS A 251 -9.74 15.06 26.59
CA LYS A 251 -8.37 15.47 26.92
C LYS A 251 -7.61 15.95 25.68
N LEU A 252 -7.78 15.31 24.52
CA LEU A 252 -7.20 15.76 23.25
C LEU A 252 -7.69 17.15 22.87
N GLY A 253 -9.03 17.32 22.82
CA GLY A 253 -9.67 18.56 22.43
C GLY A 253 -9.14 19.70 23.28
N ARG A 254 -9.14 19.49 24.61
CA ARG A 254 -8.63 20.45 25.58
C ARG A 254 -7.14 20.76 25.41
N ALA A 255 -6.32 19.75 25.12
CA ALA A 255 -4.90 19.95 24.87
C ALA A 255 -4.64 20.73 23.57
N GLY A 256 -5.46 20.52 22.54
CA GLY A 256 -5.44 21.30 21.30
C GLY A 256 -5.80 22.76 21.54
N GLU A 257 -6.87 23.02 22.28
CA GLU A 257 -7.28 24.38 22.67
C GLU A 257 -6.19 25.08 23.50
N GLN A 258 -5.63 24.40 24.50
CA GLN A 258 -4.50 24.91 25.29
C GLN A 258 -3.26 25.23 24.45
N TRP A 259 -3.03 24.45 23.38
CA TRP A 259 -1.94 24.71 22.45
C TRP A 259 -2.19 25.99 21.65
N VAL A 260 -3.41 26.21 21.13
CA VAL A 260 -3.77 27.43 20.40
C VAL A 260 -3.71 28.66 21.30
N ILE A 261 -4.15 28.56 22.56
CA ILE A 261 -4.01 29.65 23.54
C ILE A 261 -2.54 30.01 23.75
N GLY A 262 -1.66 29.00 23.88
CA GLY A 262 -0.23 29.22 24.00
C GLY A 262 0.40 29.86 22.76
N TYR A 263 -0.08 29.49 21.57
CA TYR A 263 0.30 30.13 20.31
C TYR A 263 -0.08 31.62 20.31
N GLU A 264 -1.33 31.95 20.64
CA GLU A 264 -1.80 33.34 20.68
C GLU A 264 -1.10 34.19 21.73
N GLN A 265 -0.78 33.61 22.90
CA GLN A 265 0.02 34.30 23.91
C GLN A 265 1.39 34.74 23.36
N GLN A 266 2.07 33.84 22.65
CA GLN A 266 3.35 34.15 22.04
C GLN A 266 3.20 35.18 20.92
N ARG A 267 2.21 35.02 20.04
CA ARG A 267 1.92 35.95 18.94
C ARG A 267 1.67 37.37 19.44
N LEU A 268 0.79 37.56 20.42
CA LEU A 268 0.48 38.88 21.01
C LEU A 268 1.69 39.48 21.73
N THR A 269 2.53 38.65 22.35
CA THR A 269 3.78 39.11 22.98
C THR A 269 4.79 39.58 21.94
N GLU A 270 4.93 38.87 20.82
CA GLU A 270 5.81 39.24 19.71
C GLU A 270 5.34 40.52 19.00
N LEU A 271 4.02 40.76 18.93
CA LEU A 271 3.42 41.99 18.42
C LEU A 271 3.50 43.17 19.41
N GLY A 272 4.04 42.97 20.61
CA GLY A 272 4.22 44.03 21.61
C GLY A 272 2.98 44.38 22.43
N HIS A 273 1.92 43.56 22.35
CA HIS A 273 0.65 43.75 23.04
C HIS A 273 0.30 42.59 24.01
N PRO A 274 1.18 42.25 24.97
CA PRO A 274 0.94 41.12 25.88
C PRO A 274 -0.31 41.29 26.75
N GLU A 275 -0.79 42.52 26.95
CA GLU A 275 -2.00 42.85 27.72
C GLU A 275 -3.29 42.31 27.08
N LEU A 276 -3.33 42.17 25.75
CA LEU A 276 -4.52 41.68 25.04
C LEU A 276 -4.80 40.20 25.31
N PHE A 277 -3.80 39.45 25.74
CA PHE A 277 -3.97 38.04 26.11
C PHE A 277 -4.99 37.85 27.23
N GLN A 278 -5.10 38.79 28.17
CA GLN A 278 -6.07 38.71 29.27
C GLN A 278 -7.53 38.87 28.81
N ARG A 279 -7.75 39.29 27.56
CA ARG A 279 -9.07 39.51 26.96
C ARG A 279 -9.44 38.44 25.93
N LEU A 280 -8.62 37.40 25.77
CA LEU A 280 -8.89 36.27 24.91
C LEU A 280 -10.04 35.44 25.49
N ASP A 281 -11.03 35.10 24.66
CA ASP A 281 -12.19 34.30 25.08
C ASP A 281 -12.05 32.85 24.58
N TRP A 282 -12.03 31.92 25.53
CA TRP A 282 -12.05 30.49 25.28
C TRP A 282 -13.50 30.02 25.29
N VAL A 283 -14.12 30.02 24.12
CA VAL A 283 -15.57 29.87 23.96
C VAL A 283 -16.11 28.56 24.54
N SER A 284 -15.35 27.47 24.46
CA SER A 284 -15.78 26.18 25.02
C SER A 284 -15.76 26.13 26.56
N ASP A 285 -14.93 26.95 27.22
CA ASP A 285 -14.88 27.06 28.69
C ASP A 285 -15.95 28.04 29.21
N THR A 286 -16.24 29.11 28.46
CA THR A 286 -17.18 30.17 28.86
C THR A 286 -18.63 29.90 28.47
N GLN A 287 -18.88 29.32 27.30
CA GLN A 287 -20.22 29.08 26.75
C GLN A 287 -20.61 27.58 26.72
N GLY A 288 -19.67 26.70 27.08
CA GLY A 288 -19.85 25.25 27.11
C GLY A 288 -19.45 24.55 25.80
N ASP A 289 -19.26 23.24 25.90
CA ASP A 289 -18.78 22.37 24.81
C ASP A 289 -19.70 22.31 23.57
N GLY A 290 -20.97 22.70 23.72
CA GLY A 290 -21.92 22.83 22.61
C GLY A 290 -21.71 24.05 21.71
N ALA A 291 -20.89 25.03 22.11
CA ALA A 291 -20.63 26.25 21.35
C ALA A 291 -19.54 26.09 20.27
N GLY A 292 -18.79 24.98 20.30
CA GLY A 292 -17.68 24.71 19.38
C GLY A 292 -16.31 24.79 20.07
N PHE A 293 -15.23 24.83 19.27
CA PHE A 293 -13.83 24.84 19.73
C PHE A 293 -13.13 26.18 19.40
N ASP A 294 -13.91 27.25 19.24
CA ASP A 294 -13.41 28.54 18.78
C ASP A 294 -12.65 29.29 19.89
N ILE A 295 -11.55 29.95 19.52
CA ILE A 295 -10.77 30.83 20.39
C ILE A 295 -10.78 32.22 19.77
N LEU A 296 -11.39 33.18 20.46
CA LEU A 296 -11.50 34.56 19.98
C LEU A 296 -10.25 35.35 20.40
N SER A 297 -9.40 35.65 19.42
CA SER A 297 -8.18 36.47 19.56
C SER A 297 -8.32 37.81 18.83
N PHE A 298 -7.24 38.59 18.79
CA PHE A 298 -7.16 39.90 18.16
C PHE A 298 -6.32 39.87 16.88
N GLU A 299 -6.72 40.68 15.91
CA GLU A 299 -5.98 40.90 14.66
C GLU A 299 -5.34 42.29 14.65
N GLU A 300 -4.25 42.44 13.89
CA GLU A 300 -3.76 43.78 13.51
C GLU A 300 -4.77 44.41 12.56
N ASP A 301 -5.12 45.68 12.78
CA ASP A 301 -5.85 46.45 11.78
C ASP A 301 -4.97 46.54 10.51
N ALA A 302 -5.43 45.91 9.43
CA ALA A 302 -4.73 45.87 8.14
C ALA A 302 -4.62 47.23 7.44
#